data_AF-A0AAX2H7M3-F1
#
_entry.id   AF-A0AAX2H7M3-F1
#
_cell.length_a   1.000
_cell.length_b   1.000
_cell.length_c   1.000
_cell.angle_alpha   90.00
_cell.angle_beta   90.00
_cell.angle_gamma   90.00
#
_symmetry.space_group_name_H-M   'P 1'
#
loop_
_entity.id
_entity.type
_entity.pdbx_description
1 polymer ?
#
loop_
_entity_poly.entity_id
_entity_poly.type
_entity_poly.pdbx_seq_one_letter_code
_entity_poly.pdbx_strand_id
1 'polypeptide(L)'
;MIKINKTFLFVFLLTNIPFLYAYFYDDPNGLVSVDFSLSEAIVLHVLCTVFFLAGYFFTFLVSRKSYVNRCYSLRGPVFVVLMSLSVLGVFTSIWQIQQTLPIMDYFSSMLTGQAGAEVRDAYLLDSRSGGLPGYIKIFNNAPLAVFLFACAAVNYLNLDQASMRQMKRLLFFSFFFVVFKTFLSLDRITILALMLCYFDYGARKGFTFKQVSVLFFLLVIANILSMSRMQGYSVFDFVFMYMKLGLINLQLLLQVDYDYTFGFQTIFHFLTYVWPGVNDSLGIEFQDYKWFWNPALYFASYGYLDFGYFVLLLYAFLGALSAFFDTGVKRNNSKVLISLYFVFLYAVASLFTVPVIRGVEFVLAVLLASFFAIFLVKKV
;
A
#
# COMPACT_ATOMS: atom_id res chain seq x y z
N MET A 1 27.59 -0.60 18.54
CA MET A 1 27.48 0.00 17.19
C MET A 1 26.01 0.01 16.78
N ILE A 2 25.33 1.16 16.82
CA ILE A 2 23.91 1.27 16.44
C ILE A 2 23.87 1.27 14.90
N LYS A 3 23.51 0.15 14.26
CA LYS A 3 23.23 0.12 12.82
C LYS A 3 22.06 1.07 12.55
N ILE A 4 22.35 2.22 11.93
CA ILE A 4 21.33 3.18 11.52
C ILE A 4 20.58 2.55 10.34
N ASN A 5 19.48 1.87 10.65
CA ASN A 5 18.59 1.36 9.61
C ASN A 5 17.76 2.51 9.02
N LYS A 6 18.03 2.90 7.77
CA LYS A 6 17.30 3.96 7.06
C LYS A 6 16.30 3.31 6.09
N THR A 7 15.47 2.37 6.57
CA THR A 7 14.62 1.54 5.69
C THR A 7 13.68 2.43 4.90
N PHE A 8 13.00 3.39 5.54
CA PHE A 8 12.04 4.24 4.85
C PHE A 8 12.71 5.05 3.73
N LEU A 9 13.87 5.65 4.01
CA LEU A 9 14.64 6.37 3.00
C LEU A 9 15.10 5.45 1.86
N PHE A 10 15.62 4.26 2.19
CA PHE A 10 16.08 3.31 1.20
C PHE A 10 14.94 2.84 0.30
N VAL A 11 13.79 2.49 0.88
CA VAL A 11 12.58 2.08 0.15
C VAL A 11 12.10 3.21 -0.74
N PHE A 12 11.99 4.43 -0.21
CA PHE A 12 11.60 5.61 -1.01
C PHE A 12 12.52 5.81 -2.21
N LEU A 13 13.84 5.75 -2.02
CA LEU A 13 14.79 5.91 -3.13
C LEU A 13 14.68 4.77 -4.14
N LEU A 14 14.59 3.52 -3.67
CA LEU A 14 14.46 2.35 -4.54
C LEU A 14 13.20 2.40 -5.39
N THR A 15 12.14 3.02 -4.89
CA THR A 15 10.87 3.14 -5.59
C THR A 15 10.76 4.39 -6.46
N ASN A 16 11.52 5.46 -6.17
CA ASN A 16 11.44 6.71 -6.93
C ASN A 16 12.55 6.86 -8.00
N ILE A 17 13.73 6.25 -7.82
CA ILE A 17 14.80 6.26 -8.85
C ILE A 17 14.34 5.68 -10.19
N PRO A 18 13.58 4.56 -10.24
CA PRO A 18 13.17 3.98 -11.52
C PRO A 18 12.19 4.84 -12.33
N PHE A 19 11.61 5.92 -11.78
CA PHE A 19 10.81 6.87 -12.57
C PHE A 19 11.61 7.52 -13.71
N LEU A 20 12.91 7.75 -13.49
CA LEU A 20 13.79 8.27 -14.56
C LEU A 20 13.91 7.27 -15.70
N TYR A 21 13.90 5.97 -15.39
CA TYR A 21 13.91 4.92 -16.40
C TYR A 21 12.52 4.75 -17.05
N ALA A 22 11.44 4.90 -16.28
CA ALA A 22 10.07 4.81 -16.78
C ALA A 22 9.76 5.87 -17.87
N TYR A 23 10.43 7.02 -17.85
CA TYR A 23 10.35 8.01 -18.93
C TYR A 23 10.80 7.44 -20.29
N PHE A 24 11.87 6.63 -20.28
CA PHE A 24 12.42 5.99 -21.48
C PHE A 24 11.83 4.61 -21.74
N TYR A 25 10.86 4.17 -20.94
CA TYR A 25 10.25 2.85 -21.11
C TYR A 25 9.35 2.87 -22.35
N ASP A 26 9.79 2.16 -23.39
CA ASP A 26 8.95 1.86 -24.55
C ASP A 26 8.03 0.69 -24.21
N ASP A 27 6.73 0.97 -24.22
CA ASP A 27 5.72 -0.03 -23.93
C ASP A 27 5.68 -1.07 -25.05
N PRO A 28 5.98 -2.35 -24.77
CA PRO A 28 6.10 -3.39 -25.78
C PRO A 28 4.81 -3.63 -26.58
N ASN A 29 3.63 -3.27 -26.07
CA ASN A 29 2.37 -3.35 -26.83
C ASN A 29 1.77 -1.99 -27.18
N GLY A 30 2.48 -0.88 -26.93
CA GLY A 30 2.06 0.46 -27.32
C GLY A 30 0.75 0.96 -26.68
N LEU A 31 0.34 0.43 -25.53
CA LEU A 31 -0.84 0.91 -24.78
C LEU A 31 -0.62 2.33 -24.24
N VAL A 32 0.64 2.68 -23.96
CA VAL A 32 1.04 3.98 -23.41
C VAL A 32 2.08 4.65 -24.33
N SER A 33 1.60 5.17 -25.46
CA SER A 33 2.33 6.09 -26.34
C SER A 33 1.85 7.54 -26.12
N VAL A 34 2.76 8.50 -26.26
CA VAL A 34 2.49 9.89 -25.94
C VAL A 34 3.18 10.79 -26.96
N ASP A 35 2.42 11.69 -27.58
CA ASP A 35 2.93 12.62 -28.59
C ASP A 35 3.42 13.95 -27.98
N PHE A 36 3.46 14.05 -26.65
CA PHE A 36 3.82 15.27 -25.92
C PHE A 36 4.94 15.03 -24.90
N SER A 37 5.67 16.10 -24.58
CA SER A 37 6.79 16.08 -23.63
C SER A 37 6.30 15.90 -22.18
N LEU A 38 6.98 15.05 -21.42
CA LEU A 38 6.74 14.82 -19.97
C LEU A 38 7.68 15.63 -19.07
N SER A 39 8.33 16.67 -19.62
CA SER A 39 9.41 17.40 -18.95
C SER A 39 8.97 18.06 -17.63
N GLU A 40 7.82 18.70 -17.57
CA GLU A 40 7.35 19.40 -16.37
C GLU A 40 7.00 18.42 -15.25
N ALA A 41 6.34 17.31 -15.59
CA ALA A 41 6.04 16.23 -14.64
C ALA A 41 7.33 15.65 -14.03
N ILE A 42 8.38 15.47 -14.83
CA ILE A 42 9.70 15.00 -14.33
C ILE A 42 10.32 16.03 -13.40
N VAL A 43 10.33 17.31 -13.79
CA VAL A 43 10.88 18.39 -12.95
C VAL A 43 10.16 18.42 -11.60
N LEU A 44 8.83 18.39 -11.59
CA LEU A 44 8.06 18.38 -10.36
C LEU A 44 8.34 17.12 -9.53
N HIS A 45 8.44 15.94 -10.15
CA HIS A 45 8.81 14.69 -9.44
C HIS A 45 10.18 14.77 -8.78
N VAL A 46 11.19 15.33 -9.48
CA VAL A 46 12.54 15.55 -8.93
C VAL A 46 12.48 16.53 -7.75
N LEU A 47 11.74 17.63 -7.87
CA LEU A 47 11.56 18.59 -6.77
C LEU A 47 10.88 17.93 -5.56
N CYS A 48 9.81 17.17 -5.76
CA CYS A 48 9.16 16.38 -4.71
C CYS A 48 10.16 15.43 -4.01
N THR A 49 11.02 14.75 -4.78
CA THR A 49 12.09 13.91 -4.24
C THR A 49 13.07 14.71 -3.38
N VAL A 50 13.52 15.89 -3.83
CA VAL A 50 14.41 16.77 -3.05
C VAL A 50 13.76 17.23 -1.75
N PHE A 51 12.48 17.63 -1.79
CA PHE A 51 11.75 18.07 -0.60
C PHE A 51 11.56 16.93 0.41
N PHE A 52 11.27 15.71 -0.05
CA PHE A 52 11.24 14.52 0.81
C PHE A 52 12.57 14.30 1.52
N LEU A 53 13.68 14.36 0.79
CA LEU A 53 15.02 14.21 1.37
C LEU A 53 15.28 15.30 2.41
N ALA A 54 14.94 16.57 2.10
CA ALA A 54 15.09 17.69 3.02
C ALA A 54 14.33 17.45 4.34
N GLY A 55 13.05 17.07 4.26
CA GLY A 55 12.23 16.76 5.43
C GLY A 55 12.74 15.58 6.25
N TYR A 56 13.20 14.52 5.58
CA TYR A 56 13.79 13.34 6.22
C TYR A 56 15.05 13.70 7.00
N PHE A 57 16.01 14.38 6.36
CA PHE A 57 17.28 14.72 6.99
C PHE A 57 17.10 15.74 8.12
N PHE A 58 16.24 16.76 7.93
CA PHE A 58 15.92 17.74 8.97
C PHE A 58 15.42 17.05 10.25
N THR A 59 14.42 16.18 10.13
CA THR A 59 13.85 15.47 11.28
C THR A 59 14.84 14.48 11.89
N PHE A 60 15.61 13.78 11.05
CA PHE A 60 16.64 12.85 11.51
C PHE A 60 17.70 13.53 12.38
N LEU A 61 18.13 14.74 12.00
CA LEU A 61 19.14 15.54 12.73
C LEU A 61 18.63 16.05 14.09
N VAL A 62 17.36 16.47 14.16
CA VAL A 62 16.76 17.01 15.38
C VAL A 62 16.39 15.91 16.40
N SER A 63 16.25 14.68 15.93
CA SER A 63 15.76 13.56 16.73
C SER A 63 16.79 13.07 17.76
N ARG A 64 16.79 13.63 18.98
CA ARG A 64 17.59 13.17 20.14
C ARG A 64 16.70 12.55 21.22
N LYS A 65 16.60 11.22 21.31
CA LYS A 65 15.99 10.53 22.46
C LYS A 65 16.62 9.16 22.73
N SER A 66 16.64 8.78 24.00
CA SER A 66 17.17 7.52 24.53
C SER A 66 16.23 6.32 24.27
N TYR A 67 16.82 5.13 24.20
CA TYR A 67 16.11 3.85 24.09
C TYR A 67 15.37 3.51 25.39
N VAL A 68 14.13 3.02 25.28
CA VAL A 68 13.35 2.55 26.44
C VAL A 68 13.00 1.08 26.25
N ASN A 69 13.52 0.20 27.11
CA ASN A 69 13.16 -1.21 27.05
C ASN A 69 11.80 -1.45 27.73
N ARG A 70 10.78 -1.84 26.96
CA ARG A 70 9.45 -2.18 27.47
C ARG A 70 9.03 -3.54 26.93
N CYS A 71 8.60 -4.42 27.83
CA CYS A 71 8.02 -5.72 27.49
C CYS A 71 6.48 -5.60 27.41
N TYR A 72 5.88 -6.21 26.39
CA TYR A 72 4.45 -6.18 26.14
C TYR A 72 3.86 -7.60 26.10
N SER A 73 2.60 -7.71 26.54
CA SER A 73 1.79 -8.92 26.39
C SER A 73 0.52 -8.65 25.60
N LEU A 74 0.09 -9.63 24.81
CA LEU A 74 -1.15 -9.62 24.06
C LEU A 74 -2.28 -10.18 24.94
N ARG A 75 -3.42 -9.48 24.97
CA ARG A 75 -4.63 -10.04 25.60
C ARG A 75 -5.16 -11.20 24.75
N GLY A 76 -5.49 -12.33 25.38
CA GLY A 76 -5.96 -13.55 24.71
C GLY A 76 -7.06 -13.35 23.66
N PRO A 77 -8.14 -12.58 23.94
CA PRO A 77 -9.21 -12.34 22.97
C PRO A 77 -8.74 -11.66 21.67
N VAL A 78 -7.67 -10.86 21.72
CA VAL A 78 -7.17 -10.10 20.57
C VAL A 78 -6.65 -11.03 19.49
N PHE A 79 -5.99 -12.12 19.87
CA PHE A 79 -5.51 -13.13 18.91
C PHE A 79 -6.67 -13.73 18.12
N VAL A 80 -7.76 -14.09 18.81
CA VAL A 80 -8.96 -14.67 18.19
C VAL A 80 -9.59 -13.67 17.23
N VAL A 81 -9.77 -12.41 17.65
CA VAL A 81 -10.34 -11.35 16.80
C VAL A 81 -9.49 -11.13 15.54
N LEU A 82 -8.17 -11.03 15.66
CA LEU A 82 -7.27 -10.85 14.51
C LEU A 82 -7.32 -12.03 13.53
N MET A 83 -7.43 -13.26 14.03
CA MET A 83 -7.63 -14.45 13.21
C MET A 83 -8.99 -14.40 12.50
N SER A 84 -10.07 -14.08 13.21
CA SER A 84 -11.41 -13.96 12.65
C SER A 84 -11.48 -12.88 11.55
N LEU A 85 -10.81 -11.75 11.74
CA LEU A 85 -10.71 -10.69 10.72
C LEU A 85 -10.00 -11.18 9.45
N SER A 86 -8.96 -12.00 9.59
CA SER A 86 -8.25 -12.56 8.43
C SER A 86 -9.12 -13.54 7.65
N VAL A 87 -9.89 -14.38 8.35
CA VAL A 87 -10.86 -15.30 7.71
C VAL A 87 -11.99 -14.51 7.04
N LEU A 88 -12.52 -13.49 7.71
CA LEU A 88 -13.58 -12.63 7.19
C LEU A 88 -13.15 -11.95 5.88
N GLY A 89 -11.90 -11.51 5.77
CA GLY A 89 -11.42 -10.89 4.54
C GLY A 89 -11.38 -11.85 3.35
N VAL A 90 -10.96 -13.10 3.56
CA VAL A 90 -11.02 -14.13 2.52
C VAL A 90 -12.47 -14.44 2.13
N PHE A 91 -13.34 -14.60 3.11
CA PHE A 91 -14.77 -14.83 2.87
C PHE A 91 -15.39 -13.69 2.04
N THR A 92 -15.07 -12.45 2.38
CA THR A 92 -15.54 -11.28 1.63
C THR A 92 -15.07 -11.30 0.18
N SER A 93 -13.83 -11.75 -0.07
CA SER A 93 -13.27 -11.82 -1.43
C SER A 93 -13.94 -12.91 -2.27
N ILE A 94 -14.27 -14.05 -1.66
CA ILE A 94 -15.05 -15.11 -2.30
C ILE A 94 -16.45 -14.60 -2.62
N TRP A 95 -17.12 -13.99 -1.64
CA TRP A 95 -18.48 -13.48 -1.80
C TRP A 95 -18.55 -12.42 -2.89
N GLN A 96 -17.52 -11.58 -3.03
CA GLN A 96 -17.45 -10.57 -4.08
C GLN A 96 -17.39 -11.19 -5.48
N ILE A 97 -16.59 -12.23 -5.69
CA ILE A 97 -16.50 -12.93 -6.99
C ILE A 97 -17.82 -13.63 -7.31
N GLN A 98 -18.45 -14.23 -6.30
CA GLN A 98 -19.72 -14.93 -6.47
C GLN A 98 -20.88 -14.02 -6.92
N GLN A 99 -20.78 -12.70 -6.76
CA GLN A 99 -21.77 -11.76 -7.29
C GLN A 99 -21.78 -11.72 -8.83
N THR A 100 -20.66 -12.06 -9.47
CA THR A 100 -20.50 -12.00 -10.92
C THR A 100 -20.42 -13.36 -11.59
N LEU A 101 -19.72 -14.31 -10.96
CA LEU A 101 -19.42 -15.59 -11.59
C LEU A 101 -19.43 -16.70 -10.52
N PRO A 102 -19.99 -17.88 -10.82
CA PRO A 102 -19.84 -19.03 -9.94
C PRO A 102 -18.37 -19.31 -9.64
N ILE A 103 -18.04 -19.62 -8.38
CA ILE A 103 -16.64 -19.73 -7.93
C ILE A 103 -15.87 -20.86 -8.66
N MET A 104 -16.57 -21.90 -9.12
CA MET A 104 -15.96 -23.00 -9.86
C MET A 104 -15.51 -22.56 -11.25
N ASP A 105 -16.34 -21.75 -11.93
CA ASP A 105 -16.01 -21.17 -13.24
C ASP A 105 -14.90 -20.14 -13.11
N TYR A 106 -14.84 -19.45 -11.96
CA TYR A 106 -13.73 -18.59 -11.63
C TYR A 106 -12.40 -19.36 -11.53
N PHE A 107 -12.37 -20.46 -10.77
CA PHE A 107 -11.14 -21.24 -10.65
C PHE A 107 -10.73 -21.92 -11.96
N SER A 108 -11.69 -22.36 -12.78
CA SER A 108 -11.38 -22.93 -14.09
C SER A 108 -10.80 -21.88 -15.04
N SER A 109 -11.38 -20.67 -15.10
CA SER A 109 -10.85 -19.56 -15.92
C SER A 109 -9.48 -19.07 -15.44
N MET A 110 -9.19 -19.15 -14.14
CA MET A 110 -7.86 -18.86 -13.58
C MET A 110 -6.82 -19.89 -14.02
N LEU A 111 -7.17 -21.17 -14.07
CA LEU A 111 -6.29 -22.24 -14.52
C LEU A 111 -6.04 -22.20 -16.04
N THR A 112 -7.00 -21.73 -16.83
CA THR A 112 -6.86 -21.56 -18.29
C THR A 112 -6.27 -20.22 -18.71
N GLY A 113 -6.03 -19.30 -17.76
CA GLY A 113 -5.43 -17.98 -18.01
C GLY A 113 -6.38 -16.94 -18.60
N GLN A 114 -7.69 -17.15 -18.53
CA GLN A 114 -8.73 -16.30 -19.13
C GLN A 114 -9.45 -15.37 -18.13
N ALA A 115 -9.20 -15.51 -16.83
CA ALA A 115 -9.94 -14.82 -15.76
C ALA A 115 -9.80 -13.27 -15.71
N GLY A 116 -8.89 -12.66 -16.48
CA GLY A 116 -8.44 -11.28 -16.24
C GLY A 116 -9.53 -10.18 -16.34
N ALA A 117 -10.43 -10.28 -17.33
CA ALA A 117 -11.45 -9.24 -17.57
C ALA A 117 -12.62 -9.33 -16.59
N GLU A 118 -13.18 -10.53 -16.41
CA GLU A 118 -14.37 -10.77 -15.58
C GLU A 118 -14.10 -10.50 -14.09
N VAL A 119 -12.89 -10.79 -13.60
CA VAL A 119 -12.48 -10.48 -12.22
C VAL A 119 -12.42 -8.98 -11.98
N ARG A 120 -11.94 -8.22 -12.96
CA ARG A 120 -11.87 -6.77 -12.83
C ARG A 120 -13.27 -6.21 -12.65
N ASP A 121 -14.22 -6.70 -13.44
CA ASP A 121 -15.60 -6.24 -13.41
C ASP A 121 -16.28 -6.63 -12.09
N ALA A 122 -16.03 -7.85 -11.57
CA ALA A 122 -16.44 -8.29 -10.22
C ALA A 122 -15.98 -7.36 -9.09
N TYR A 123 -14.75 -6.85 -9.20
CA TYR A 123 -14.18 -5.98 -8.18
C TYR A 123 -14.56 -4.50 -8.33
N LEU A 124 -15.04 -4.10 -9.51
CA LEU A 124 -15.45 -2.73 -9.83
C LEU A 124 -16.97 -2.51 -9.79
N LEU A 125 -17.79 -3.57 -9.83
CA LEU A 125 -19.25 -3.48 -9.72
C LEU A 125 -19.66 -2.73 -8.46
N ASP A 126 -20.36 -1.62 -8.64
CA ASP A 126 -20.90 -0.85 -7.51
C ASP A 126 -22.06 -1.59 -6.84
N SER A 127 -22.45 -1.14 -5.65
CA SER A 127 -23.54 -1.79 -4.92
C SER A 127 -24.92 -1.60 -5.54
N ARG A 128 -25.08 -0.58 -6.39
CA ARG A 128 -26.35 -0.28 -7.08
C ARG A 128 -26.55 -1.21 -8.27
N SER A 129 -25.47 -1.74 -8.83
CA SER A 129 -25.41 -2.65 -9.97
C SER A 129 -25.24 -4.12 -9.55
N GLY A 130 -25.58 -4.46 -8.29
CA GLY A 130 -25.53 -5.83 -7.78
C GLY A 130 -24.22 -6.24 -7.10
N GLY A 131 -23.23 -5.35 -6.98
CA GLY A 131 -22.00 -5.62 -6.24
C GLY A 131 -22.16 -5.52 -4.71
N LEU A 132 -21.15 -5.97 -3.97
CA LEU A 132 -21.16 -5.80 -2.50
C LEU A 132 -21.07 -4.31 -2.09
N PRO A 133 -21.69 -3.91 -0.97
CA PRO A 133 -21.49 -2.58 -0.39
C PRO A 133 -20.03 -2.31 -0.02
N GLY A 134 -19.58 -1.05 -0.17
CA GLY A 134 -18.19 -0.66 0.10
C GLY A 134 -17.72 -0.91 1.54
N TYR A 135 -18.61 -0.72 2.53
CA TYR A 135 -18.34 -1.02 3.94
C TYR A 135 -18.19 -2.52 4.23
N ILE A 136 -18.60 -3.41 3.33
CA ILE A 136 -18.30 -4.84 3.39
C ILE A 136 -16.98 -5.11 2.66
N LYS A 137 -16.84 -4.59 1.43
CA LYS A 137 -15.65 -4.78 0.58
C LYS A 137 -14.34 -4.35 1.22
N ILE A 138 -14.35 -3.37 2.12
CA ILE A 138 -13.17 -2.95 2.90
C ILE A 138 -12.52 -4.13 3.65
N PHE A 139 -13.30 -5.10 4.14
CA PHE A 139 -12.78 -6.24 4.90
C PHE A 139 -11.91 -7.19 4.07
N ASN A 140 -11.99 -7.16 2.74
CA ASN A 140 -11.04 -7.87 1.86
C ASN A 140 -9.57 -7.59 2.18
N ASN A 141 -9.32 -6.45 2.83
CA ASN A 141 -7.99 -5.94 3.12
C ASN A 141 -7.54 -6.24 4.55
N ALA A 142 -8.44 -6.79 5.38
CA ALA A 142 -8.14 -7.20 6.74
C ALA A 142 -6.98 -8.21 6.85
N PRO A 143 -6.82 -9.23 5.97
CA PRO A 143 -5.71 -10.17 6.07
C PRO A 143 -4.34 -9.47 5.96
N LEU A 144 -4.23 -8.49 5.06
CA LEU A 144 -3.00 -7.72 4.88
C LEU A 144 -2.75 -6.83 6.11
N ALA A 145 -3.77 -6.10 6.59
CA ALA A 145 -3.65 -5.28 7.79
C ALA A 145 -3.18 -6.08 9.01
N VAL A 146 -3.75 -7.27 9.20
CA VAL A 146 -3.36 -8.21 10.26
C VAL A 146 -1.92 -8.69 10.08
N PHE A 147 -1.52 -9.03 8.84
CA PHE A 147 -0.16 -9.42 8.53
C PHE A 147 0.84 -8.31 8.85
N LEU A 148 0.60 -7.07 8.41
CA LEU A 148 1.47 -5.92 8.64
C LEU A 148 1.62 -5.64 10.15
N PHE A 149 0.52 -5.68 10.89
CA PHE A 149 0.52 -5.53 12.36
C PHE A 149 1.32 -6.65 13.04
N ALA A 150 1.05 -7.92 12.72
CA ALA A 150 1.75 -9.06 13.30
C ALA A 150 3.24 -9.03 12.97
N CYS A 151 3.59 -8.66 11.74
CA CYS A 151 4.96 -8.54 11.27
C CYS A 151 5.71 -7.44 12.03
N ALA A 152 5.07 -6.28 12.23
CA ALA A 152 5.65 -5.20 13.03
C ALA A 152 5.86 -5.65 14.49
N ALA A 153 4.86 -6.29 15.08
CA ALA A 153 4.92 -6.76 16.46
C ALA A 153 6.04 -7.78 16.67
N VAL A 154 6.17 -8.79 15.81
CA VAL A 154 7.23 -9.82 15.91
C VAL A 154 8.62 -9.23 15.73
N ASN A 155 8.76 -8.23 14.85
CA ASN A 155 10.07 -7.70 14.46
C ASN A 155 10.61 -6.57 15.33
N TYR A 156 9.73 -5.86 16.03
CA TYR A 156 10.08 -4.61 16.67
C TYR A 156 9.56 -4.47 18.10
N LEU A 157 8.52 -5.21 18.51
CA LEU A 157 8.10 -5.23 19.91
C LEU A 157 8.85 -6.31 20.68
N ASN A 158 9.22 -5.97 21.92
CA ASN A 158 9.66 -6.96 22.88
C ASN A 158 8.41 -7.59 23.52
N LEU A 159 8.02 -8.77 23.02
CA LEU A 159 6.86 -9.51 23.48
C LEU A 159 7.27 -10.64 24.42
N ASP A 160 6.43 -10.98 25.40
CA ASP A 160 6.61 -12.21 26.18
C ASP A 160 6.50 -13.46 25.29
N GLN A 161 7.01 -14.60 25.76
CA GLN A 161 7.09 -15.83 24.98
C GLN A 161 5.73 -16.37 24.50
N ALA A 162 4.65 -16.18 25.26
CA ALA A 162 3.33 -16.63 24.86
C ALA A 162 2.79 -15.74 23.74
N SER A 163 2.87 -14.43 23.92
CA SER A 163 2.46 -13.43 22.91
C SER A 163 3.28 -13.54 21.63
N MET A 164 4.59 -13.77 21.73
CA MET A 164 5.46 -13.99 20.57
C MET A 164 5.05 -15.23 19.76
N ARG A 165 4.68 -16.34 20.44
CA ARG A 165 4.17 -17.54 19.77
C ARG A 165 2.83 -17.28 19.07
N GLN A 166 1.91 -16.57 19.72
CA GLN A 166 0.63 -16.17 19.13
C GLN A 166 0.83 -15.29 17.89
N MET A 167 1.67 -14.26 17.97
CA MET A 167 1.94 -13.37 16.84
C MET A 167 2.63 -14.08 15.68
N LYS A 168 3.55 -15.02 15.93
CA LYS A 168 4.15 -15.83 14.86
C LYS A 168 3.13 -16.74 14.16
N ARG A 169 2.19 -17.33 14.92
CA ARG A 169 1.08 -18.10 14.34
C ARG A 169 0.18 -17.20 13.49
N LEU A 170 -0.19 -16.04 14.02
CA LEU A 170 -0.99 -15.06 13.30
C LEU A 170 -0.31 -14.60 12.00
N LEU A 171 0.99 -14.31 12.05
CA LEU A 171 1.80 -13.95 10.88
C LEU A 171 1.78 -15.05 9.82
N PHE A 172 1.92 -16.32 10.24
CA PHE A 172 1.86 -17.46 9.33
C PHE A 172 0.49 -17.59 8.67
N PHE A 173 -0.60 -17.60 9.43
CA PHE A 173 -1.94 -17.75 8.86
C PHE A 173 -2.36 -16.55 8.00
N SER A 174 -2.11 -15.32 8.46
CA SER A 174 -2.40 -14.12 7.68
C SER A 174 -1.62 -14.08 6.37
N PHE A 175 -0.37 -14.58 6.32
CA PHE A 175 0.37 -14.74 5.07
C PHE A 175 -0.38 -15.61 4.05
N PHE A 176 -0.86 -16.79 4.46
CA PHE A 176 -1.63 -17.66 3.55
C PHE A 176 -2.95 -17.03 3.12
N PHE A 177 -3.66 -16.37 4.05
CA PHE A 177 -4.91 -15.68 3.72
C PHE A 177 -4.68 -14.52 2.74
N VAL A 178 -3.60 -13.76 2.89
CA VAL A 178 -3.22 -12.73 1.94
C VAL A 178 -2.94 -13.34 0.57
N VAL A 179 -2.06 -14.35 0.48
CA VAL A 179 -1.73 -15.00 -0.79
C VAL A 179 -2.99 -15.56 -1.45
N PHE A 180 -3.81 -16.29 -0.73
CA PHE A 180 -5.07 -16.84 -1.25
C PHE A 180 -6.00 -15.74 -1.75
N LYS A 181 -6.21 -14.67 -0.97
CA LYS A 181 -7.01 -13.52 -1.39
C LYS A 181 -6.46 -12.87 -2.66
N THR A 182 -5.14 -12.75 -2.82
CA THR A 182 -4.58 -12.13 -4.03
C THR A 182 -4.85 -12.92 -5.31
N PHE A 183 -4.99 -14.25 -5.21
CA PHE A 183 -5.47 -15.07 -6.32
C PHE A 183 -6.94 -14.83 -6.62
N LEU A 184 -7.76 -14.47 -5.63
CA LEU A 184 -9.16 -14.09 -5.83
C LEU A 184 -9.28 -12.69 -6.46
N SER A 185 -8.52 -11.71 -5.98
CA SER A 185 -8.63 -10.32 -6.43
C SER A 185 -7.71 -9.94 -7.59
N LEU A 186 -6.87 -10.87 -8.05
CA LEU A 186 -5.76 -10.61 -8.99
C LEU A 186 -4.93 -9.37 -8.61
N ASP A 187 -4.65 -9.24 -7.31
CA ASP A 187 -4.04 -8.03 -6.74
C ASP A 187 -2.57 -8.26 -6.40
N ARG A 188 -1.72 -7.89 -7.34
CA ARG A 188 -0.27 -7.97 -7.24
C ARG A 188 0.34 -6.97 -6.27
N ILE A 189 -0.30 -5.82 -5.99
CA ILE A 189 0.28 -4.79 -5.10
C ILE A 189 0.31 -5.29 -3.65
N THR A 190 -0.73 -6.02 -3.25
CA THR A 190 -0.77 -6.72 -1.96
C THR A 190 0.41 -7.70 -1.78
N ILE A 191 0.87 -8.37 -2.84
CA ILE A 191 2.07 -9.24 -2.79
C ILE A 191 3.35 -8.43 -2.58
N LEU A 192 3.46 -7.25 -3.22
CA LEU A 192 4.61 -6.36 -3.02
C LEU A 192 4.72 -5.90 -1.55
N ALA A 193 3.61 -5.71 -0.85
CA ALA A 193 3.59 -5.41 0.59
C ALA A 193 4.22 -6.54 1.44
N LEU A 194 3.93 -7.80 1.09
CA LEU A 194 4.56 -8.96 1.73
C LEU A 194 6.07 -8.96 1.47
N MET A 195 6.48 -8.78 0.21
CA MET A 195 7.88 -8.73 -0.19
C MET A 195 8.65 -7.65 0.57
N LEU A 196 8.04 -6.47 0.75
CA LEU A 196 8.62 -5.35 1.50
C LEU A 196 8.92 -5.71 2.96
N CYS A 197 8.01 -6.45 3.62
CA CYS A 197 8.20 -6.89 5.00
C CYS A 197 9.38 -7.88 5.14
N TYR A 198 9.47 -8.85 4.22
CA TYR A 198 10.57 -9.82 4.20
C TYR A 198 11.90 -9.17 3.82
N PHE A 199 11.87 -8.19 2.90
CA PHE A 199 13.03 -7.40 2.52
C PHE A 199 13.56 -6.57 3.69
N ASP A 200 12.72 -5.83 4.42
CA ASP A 200 13.14 -5.07 5.62
C ASP A 200 13.75 -5.99 6.68
N TYR A 201 13.17 -7.17 6.90
CA TYR A 201 13.72 -8.15 7.83
C TYR A 201 15.11 -8.62 7.40
N GLY A 202 15.28 -8.98 6.12
CA GLY A 202 16.57 -9.40 5.54
C GLY A 202 17.62 -8.28 5.56
N ALA A 203 17.24 -7.05 5.22
CA ALA A 203 18.13 -5.89 5.24
C ALA A 203 18.69 -5.61 6.65
N ARG A 204 17.88 -5.82 7.70
CA ARG A 204 18.31 -5.61 9.09
C ARG A 204 19.13 -6.76 9.67
N LYS A 205 18.69 -8.00 9.44
CA LYS A 205 19.22 -9.19 10.11
C LYS A 205 20.17 -10.01 9.24
N GLY A 206 20.31 -9.66 7.96
CA GLY A 206 20.97 -10.47 6.95
C GLY A 206 19.98 -11.37 6.22
N PHE A 207 20.18 -11.52 4.91
CA PHE A 207 19.37 -12.41 4.08
C PHE A 207 19.75 -13.87 4.35
N THR A 208 18.76 -14.68 4.73
CA THR A 208 18.91 -16.13 4.84
C THR A 208 18.35 -16.80 3.58
N PHE A 209 18.81 -18.01 3.26
CA PHE A 209 18.28 -18.78 2.12
C PHE A 209 16.76 -18.87 2.16
N LYS A 210 16.17 -19.18 3.33
CA LYS A 210 14.72 -19.21 3.53
C LYS A 210 14.03 -17.91 3.14
N GLN A 211 14.58 -16.75 3.48
CA GLN A 211 14.00 -15.45 3.12
C GLN A 211 14.09 -15.20 1.61
N VAL A 212 15.23 -15.52 1.00
CA VAL A 212 15.43 -15.38 -0.44
C VAL A 212 14.45 -16.28 -1.19
N SER A 213 14.25 -17.52 -0.76
CA SER A 213 13.26 -18.43 -1.35
C SER A 213 11.83 -17.89 -1.24
N VAL A 214 11.46 -17.31 -0.09
CA VAL A 214 10.13 -16.68 0.07
C VAL A 214 9.97 -15.46 -0.84
N LEU A 215 10.99 -14.59 -0.94
CA LEU A 215 10.96 -13.45 -1.85
C LEU A 215 10.84 -13.87 -3.31
N PHE A 216 11.58 -14.89 -3.73
CA PHE A 216 11.48 -15.46 -5.07
C PHE A 216 10.10 -16.05 -5.34
N PHE A 217 9.54 -16.82 -4.39
CA PHE A 217 8.20 -17.37 -4.49
C PHE A 217 7.13 -16.28 -4.62
N LEU A 218 7.22 -15.21 -3.82
CA LEU A 218 6.31 -14.06 -3.93
C LEU A 218 6.46 -13.33 -5.27
N LEU A 219 7.68 -13.20 -5.80
CA LEU A 219 7.91 -12.62 -7.12
C LEU A 219 7.25 -13.44 -8.23
N VAL A 220 7.35 -14.78 -8.16
CA VAL A 220 6.68 -15.69 -9.09
C VAL A 220 5.16 -15.51 -9.02
N ILE A 221 4.58 -15.48 -7.82
CA ILE A 221 3.14 -15.21 -7.65
C ILE A 221 2.77 -13.86 -8.27
N ALA A 222 3.50 -12.79 -7.94
CA ALA A 222 3.22 -11.46 -8.47
C ALA A 222 3.27 -11.43 -10.00
N ASN A 223 4.21 -12.16 -10.61
CA ASN A 223 4.32 -12.28 -12.05
C ASN A 223 3.15 -13.04 -12.68
N ILE A 224 2.74 -14.18 -12.09
CA ILE A 224 1.55 -14.93 -12.53
C ILE A 224 0.31 -14.03 -12.48
N LEU A 225 0.08 -13.35 -11.35
CA LEU A 225 -1.06 -12.44 -11.19
C LEU A 225 -1.01 -11.28 -12.19
N SER A 226 0.19 -10.76 -12.50
CA SER A 226 0.38 -9.72 -13.51
C SER A 226 0.01 -10.21 -14.90
N MET A 227 0.55 -11.36 -15.31
CA MET A 227 0.28 -11.95 -16.63
C MET A 227 -1.20 -12.27 -16.82
N SER A 228 -1.87 -12.83 -15.81
CA SER A 228 -3.32 -13.11 -15.85
C SER A 228 -4.15 -11.84 -15.96
N ARG A 229 -3.74 -10.75 -15.31
CA ARG A 229 -4.50 -9.49 -15.28
C ARG A 229 -4.23 -8.59 -16.47
N MET A 230 -3.01 -8.62 -17.01
CA MET A 230 -2.54 -7.74 -18.07
C MET A 230 -2.13 -8.54 -19.29
N GLN A 231 -2.84 -9.62 -19.63
CA GLN A 231 -2.69 -10.33 -20.91
C GLN A 231 -1.22 -10.60 -21.33
N GLY A 232 -0.39 -11.06 -20.39
CA GLY A 232 1.01 -11.43 -20.66
C GLY A 232 2.08 -10.44 -20.21
N TYR A 233 1.74 -9.23 -19.73
CA TYR A 233 2.73 -8.34 -19.12
C TYR A 233 3.31 -8.91 -17.82
N SER A 234 4.64 -8.83 -17.69
CA SER A 234 5.32 -9.23 -16.46
C SER A 234 5.04 -8.26 -15.30
N VAL A 235 5.41 -8.65 -14.08
CA VAL A 235 5.32 -7.74 -12.92
C VAL A 235 6.21 -6.50 -13.08
N PHE A 236 7.32 -6.60 -13.80
CA PHE A 236 8.21 -5.46 -14.06
C PHE A 236 7.59 -4.50 -15.07
N ASP A 237 7.00 -5.03 -16.14
CA ASP A 237 6.29 -4.21 -17.12
C ASP A 237 5.12 -3.49 -16.45
N PHE A 238 4.37 -4.17 -15.58
CA PHE A 238 3.36 -3.53 -14.75
C PHE A 238 3.93 -2.32 -13.99
N VAL A 239 5.05 -2.48 -13.29
CA VAL A 239 5.65 -1.40 -12.49
C VAL A 239 6.05 -0.22 -13.38
N PHE A 240 6.78 -0.47 -14.47
CA PHE A 240 7.26 0.61 -15.35
C PHE A 240 6.13 1.29 -16.11
N MET A 241 5.16 0.52 -16.61
CA MET A 241 4.00 1.07 -17.30
C MET A 241 3.18 1.96 -16.36
N TYR A 242 2.96 1.57 -15.10
CA TYR A 242 2.24 2.39 -14.14
C TYR A 242 3.02 3.62 -13.67
N MET A 243 4.35 3.54 -13.56
CA MET A 243 5.19 4.73 -13.33
C MET A 243 5.08 5.71 -14.50
N LYS A 244 5.18 5.22 -15.74
CA LYS A 244 5.05 6.04 -16.96
C LYS A 244 3.67 6.68 -17.05
N LEU A 245 2.62 5.90 -16.81
CA LEU A 245 1.23 6.37 -16.73
C LEU A 245 1.06 7.48 -15.68
N GLY A 246 1.69 7.30 -14.52
CA GLY A 246 1.72 8.32 -13.48
C GLY A 246 2.27 9.65 -13.99
N LEU A 247 3.44 9.63 -14.65
CA LEU A 247 4.05 10.84 -15.23
C LEU A 247 3.17 11.50 -16.29
N ILE A 248 2.55 10.70 -17.17
CA ILE A 248 1.64 11.18 -18.21
C ILE A 248 0.46 11.90 -17.59
N ASN A 249 -0.19 11.28 -16.61
CA ASN A 249 -1.34 11.87 -15.96
C ASN A 249 -0.97 13.12 -15.16
N LEU A 250 0.21 13.18 -14.52
CA LEU A 250 0.70 14.42 -13.91
C LEU A 250 0.93 15.51 -14.96
N GLN A 251 1.52 15.17 -16.10
CA GLN A 251 1.78 16.15 -17.17
C GLN A 251 0.47 16.74 -17.71
N LEU A 252 -0.57 15.91 -17.89
CA LEU A 252 -1.89 16.37 -18.29
C LEU A 252 -2.50 17.33 -17.26
N LEU A 253 -2.31 17.06 -15.96
CA LEU A 253 -2.78 17.95 -14.89
C LEU A 253 -2.02 19.27 -14.84
N LEU A 254 -0.72 19.28 -15.16
CA LEU A 254 0.10 20.49 -15.20
C LEU A 254 -0.26 21.39 -16.39
N GLN A 255 -0.81 20.83 -17.47
CA GLN A 255 -1.20 21.54 -18.68
C GLN A 255 -2.59 22.16 -18.62
N VAL A 256 -3.36 21.89 -17.57
CA VAL A 256 -4.72 22.40 -17.39
C VAL A 256 -4.75 23.32 -16.17
N ASP A 257 -5.36 24.50 -16.33
CA ASP A 257 -5.64 25.39 -15.20
C ASP A 257 -6.73 24.75 -14.34
N TYR A 258 -6.38 24.40 -13.09
CA TYR A 258 -7.29 23.79 -12.11
C TYR A 258 -7.55 24.74 -10.95
N ASP A 259 -8.83 24.88 -10.59
CA ASP A 259 -9.21 25.45 -9.30
C ASP A 259 -8.89 24.44 -8.20
N TYR A 260 -7.79 24.67 -7.49
CA TYR A 260 -7.35 23.78 -6.42
C TYR A 260 -8.38 23.72 -5.30
N THR A 261 -8.69 22.50 -4.85
CA THR A 261 -9.74 22.28 -3.84
C THR A 261 -9.29 22.70 -2.44
N PHE A 262 -7.98 22.83 -2.19
CA PHE A 262 -7.35 23.13 -0.88
C PHE A 262 -7.89 22.29 0.29
N GLY A 263 -8.47 21.12 0.00
CA GLY A 263 -9.49 20.52 0.86
C GLY A 263 -9.37 19.01 1.05
N PHE A 264 -8.21 18.40 0.83
CA PHE A 264 -7.98 16.94 0.93
C PHE A 264 -9.08 16.09 0.23
N GLN A 265 -9.82 16.67 -0.72
CA GLN A 265 -11.04 16.06 -1.26
C GLN A 265 -10.68 14.79 -2.03
N THR A 266 -9.56 14.83 -2.75
CA THR A 266 -9.08 13.68 -3.50
C THR A 266 -8.45 12.62 -2.58
N ILE A 267 -7.84 13.04 -1.46
CA ILE A 267 -7.30 12.14 -0.42
C ILE A 267 -8.42 11.42 0.36
N PHE A 268 -9.54 12.09 0.63
CA PHE A 268 -10.70 11.50 1.34
C PHE A 268 -11.73 10.84 0.43
N HIS A 269 -11.50 10.80 -0.88
CA HIS A 269 -12.40 10.16 -1.85
C HIS A 269 -12.76 8.71 -1.49
N PHE A 270 -11.90 8.01 -0.76
CA PHE A 270 -12.21 6.65 -0.28
C PHE A 270 -13.47 6.57 0.61
N LEU A 271 -13.89 7.67 1.25
CA LEU A 271 -15.08 7.71 2.09
C LEU A 271 -16.35 7.57 1.27
N THR A 272 -16.40 8.11 0.05
CA THR A 272 -17.57 7.97 -0.83
C THR A 272 -17.71 6.53 -1.33
N TYR A 273 -16.60 5.81 -1.47
CA TYR A 273 -16.61 4.37 -1.74
C TYR A 273 -17.21 3.56 -0.58
N VAL A 274 -16.87 3.90 0.67
CA VAL A 274 -17.39 3.20 1.86
C VAL A 274 -18.85 3.54 2.14
N TRP A 275 -19.20 4.82 1.99
CA TRP A 275 -20.53 5.36 2.24
C TRP A 275 -20.90 6.36 1.12
N PRO A 276 -21.64 5.93 0.09
CA PRO A 276 -21.98 6.79 -1.05
C PRO A 276 -22.73 8.08 -0.67
N GLY A 277 -23.61 8.03 0.33
CA GLY A 277 -24.35 9.20 0.82
C GLY A 277 -23.51 10.27 1.55
N VAL A 278 -22.21 10.05 1.75
CA VAL A 278 -21.29 11.06 2.31
C VAL A 278 -21.13 12.19 1.31
N ASN A 279 -21.17 11.90 0.01
CA ASN A 279 -20.98 12.91 -1.01
C ASN A 279 -22.11 13.95 -1.00
N ASP A 280 -23.35 13.45 -0.97
CA ASP A 280 -24.55 14.27 -0.89
C ASP A 280 -24.62 15.08 0.42
N SER A 281 -24.03 14.55 1.50
CA SER A 281 -24.02 15.19 2.82
C SER A 281 -22.90 16.22 3.00
N LEU A 282 -21.77 16.04 2.32
CA LEU A 282 -20.61 16.93 2.41
C LEU A 282 -20.52 17.94 1.26
N GLY A 283 -21.36 17.81 0.22
CA GLY A 283 -21.33 18.70 -0.95
C GLY A 283 -20.01 18.63 -1.71
N ILE A 284 -19.35 17.47 -1.72
CA ILE A 284 -18.07 17.30 -2.42
C ILE A 284 -18.38 16.98 -3.88
N GLU A 285 -18.24 17.97 -4.76
CA GLU A 285 -18.27 17.74 -6.21
C GLU A 285 -16.86 17.38 -6.67
N PHE A 286 -16.68 16.14 -7.13
CA PHE A 286 -15.42 15.73 -7.73
C PHE A 286 -15.31 16.32 -9.12
N GLN A 287 -14.24 17.07 -9.37
CA GLN A 287 -13.96 17.58 -10.69
C GLN A 287 -13.50 16.43 -11.60
N ASP A 288 -14.16 16.28 -12.75
CA ASP A 288 -13.67 15.44 -13.82
C ASP A 288 -12.37 16.02 -14.38
N TYR A 289 -11.37 15.18 -14.59
CA TYR A 289 -10.10 15.56 -15.18
C TYR A 289 -9.76 14.75 -16.41
N LYS A 290 -8.87 15.28 -17.25
CA LYS A 290 -8.35 14.51 -18.38
C LYS A 290 -7.32 13.51 -17.86
N TRP A 291 -7.58 12.21 -18.04
CA TRP A 291 -6.64 11.15 -17.73
C TRP A 291 -6.41 10.27 -18.95
N PHE A 292 -5.20 9.74 -19.07
CA PHE A 292 -4.86 8.76 -20.09
C PHE A 292 -5.07 7.36 -19.53
N TRP A 293 -5.83 6.52 -20.25
CA TRP A 293 -6.11 5.09 -19.97
C TRP A 293 -6.80 4.76 -18.62
N ASN A 294 -6.35 5.31 -17.50
CA ASN A 294 -6.87 5.06 -16.16
C ASN A 294 -6.79 6.34 -15.30
N PRO A 295 -7.87 6.75 -14.59
CA PRO A 295 -7.84 7.88 -13.64
C PRO A 295 -6.98 7.59 -12.42
N ALA A 296 -6.43 6.39 -12.29
CA ALA A 296 -5.56 6.09 -11.19
C ALA A 296 -4.27 6.93 -11.36
N LEU A 297 -4.08 7.86 -10.43
CA LEU A 297 -2.99 8.83 -10.39
C LEU A 297 -1.90 8.37 -9.41
N TYR A 298 -0.63 8.75 -9.61
CA TYR A 298 0.39 8.51 -8.57
C TYR A 298 0.36 9.64 -7.54
N PHE A 299 1.01 9.46 -6.39
CA PHE A 299 0.76 10.33 -5.22
C PHE A 299 0.96 11.83 -5.49
N ALA A 300 1.95 12.21 -6.29
CA ALA A 300 2.20 13.62 -6.62
C ALA A 300 1.03 14.26 -7.36
N SER A 301 0.36 13.53 -8.26
CA SER A 301 -0.81 14.02 -9.00
C SER A 301 -1.99 14.30 -8.07
N TYR A 302 -2.27 13.43 -7.08
CA TYR A 302 -3.31 13.73 -6.08
C TYR A 302 -2.96 14.92 -5.20
N GLY A 303 -1.71 14.98 -4.74
CA GLY A 303 -1.24 16.13 -3.98
C GLY A 303 -1.32 17.43 -4.80
N TYR A 304 -1.10 17.36 -6.12
CA TYR A 304 -1.22 18.50 -7.01
C TYR A 304 -2.68 18.92 -7.25
N LEU A 305 -3.62 17.97 -7.38
CA LEU A 305 -5.05 18.29 -7.47
C LEU A 305 -5.55 19.03 -6.21
N ASP A 306 -5.16 18.56 -5.03
CA ASP A 306 -5.62 19.15 -3.77
C ASP A 306 -4.86 20.44 -3.40
N PHE A 307 -3.56 20.56 -3.74
CA PHE A 307 -2.68 21.61 -3.20
C PHE A 307 -1.83 22.35 -4.24
N GLY A 308 -1.94 22.02 -5.52
CA GLY A 308 -1.05 22.56 -6.56
C GLY A 308 0.43 22.35 -6.22
N TYR A 309 1.25 23.38 -6.44
CA TYR A 309 2.68 23.34 -6.12
C TYR A 309 3.00 23.21 -4.62
N PHE A 310 2.03 23.41 -3.71
CA PHE A 310 2.23 23.12 -2.29
C PHE A 310 2.38 21.61 -2.01
N VAL A 311 2.18 20.73 -3.00
CA VAL A 311 2.57 19.31 -2.93
C VAL A 311 4.03 19.10 -2.51
N LEU A 312 4.93 20.06 -2.81
CA LEU A 312 6.32 20.01 -2.35
C LEU A 312 6.43 19.99 -0.81
N LEU A 313 5.59 20.77 -0.12
CA LEU A 313 5.54 20.78 1.35
C LEU A 313 5.00 19.46 1.90
N LEU A 314 4.03 18.85 1.20
CA LEU A 314 3.51 17.53 1.55
C LEU A 314 4.61 16.45 1.47
N TYR A 315 5.45 16.49 0.44
CA TYR A 315 6.61 15.60 0.33
C TYR A 315 7.64 15.83 1.44
N ALA A 316 7.90 17.09 1.81
CA ALA A 316 8.75 17.39 2.97
C ALA A 316 8.16 16.83 4.28
N PHE A 317 6.86 16.95 4.49
CA PHE A 317 6.18 16.35 5.63
C PHE A 317 6.29 14.82 5.62
N LEU A 318 6.10 14.17 4.47
CA LEU A 318 6.27 12.71 4.33
C LEU A 318 7.70 12.25 4.62
N GLY A 319 8.70 13.03 4.21
CA GLY A 319 10.10 12.81 4.56
C GLY A 319 10.33 12.88 6.07
N ALA A 320 9.80 13.93 6.71
CA ALA A 320 9.87 14.10 8.16
C ALA A 320 9.19 12.94 8.91
N LEU A 321 8.00 12.53 8.46
CA LEU A 321 7.25 11.40 9.01
C LEU A 321 8.02 10.08 8.86
N SER A 322 8.66 9.87 7.71
CA SER A 322 9.50 8.70 7.43
C SER A 322 10.69 8.60 8.40
N ALA A 323 11.37 9.73 8.64
CA ALA A 323 12.45 9.79 9.64
C ALA A 323 11.92 9.58 11.07
N PHE A 324 10.71 10.06 11.37
CA PHE A 324 10.05 9.81 12.65
C PHE A 324 9.78 8.31 12.88
N PHE A 325 9.34 7.55 11.87
CA PHE A 325 9.19 6.10 11.98
C PHE A 325 10.52 5.36 12.12
N ASP A 326 11.50 5.66 11.26
CA ASP A 326 12.84 5.04 11.28
C ASP A 326 13.56 5.26 12.62
N THR A 327 13.34 6.40 13.28
CA THR A 327 13.92 6.70 14.59
C THR A 327 13.04 6.23 15.75
N GLY A 328 11.72 6.29 15.62
CA GLY A 328 10.75 5.94 16.66
C GLY A 328 10.71 4.45 16.99
N VAL A 329 10.78 3.59 15.98
CA VAL A 329 10.75 2.13 16.16
C VAL A 329 12.01 1.62 16.85
N LYS A 330 13.18 2.15 16.50
CA LYS A 330 14.45 1.79 17.15
C LYS A 330 14.44 2.08 18.65
N ARG A 331 13.68 3.08 19.07
CA ARG A 331 13.65 3.54 20.46
C ARG A 331 12.62 2.78 21.30
N ASN A 332 11.88 1.84 20.70
CA ASN A 332 10.76 1.11 21.31
C ASN A 332 9.80 2.05 22.08
N ASN A 333 9.57 3.24 21.51
CA ASN A 333 9.03 4.37 22.24
C ASN A 333 7.50 4.29 22.38
N SER A 334 6.82 3.78 21.34
CA SER A 334 5.36 3.66 21.30
C SER A 334 4.94 2.38 20.58
N LYS A 335 4.11 1.58 21.26
CA LYS A 335 3.46 0.39 20.70
C LYS A 335 2.62 0.72 19.46
N VAL A 336 1.94 1.88 19.45
CA VAL A 336 1.13 2.34 18.31
C VAL A 336 2.01 2.64 17.11
N LEU A 337 3.10 3.39 17.32
CA LEU A 337 4.05 3.72 16.26
C LEU A 337 4.65 2.46 15.63
N ILE A 338 5.03 1.48 16.47
CA ILE A 338 5.56 0.21 15.97
C ILE A 338 4.51 -0.53 15.16
N SER A 339 3.29 -0.67 15.69
CA SER A 339 2.19 -1.33 14.99
C SER A 339 1.87 -0.71 13.63
N LEU A 340 2.11 0.59 13.47
CA LEU A 340 1.90 1.32 12.22
C LEU A 340 3.09 1.25 11.25
N TYR A 341 4.25 0.76 11.67
CA TYR A 341 5.50 0.83 10.89
C TYR A 341 5.37 0.27 9.47
N PHE A 342 4.90 -0.97 9.33
CA PHE A 342 4.79 -1.59 8.00
C PHE A 342 3.63 -1.04 7.17
N VAL A 343 2.60 -0.47 7.80
CA VAL A 343 1.51 0.22 7.10
C VAL A 343 2.05 1.47 6.41
N PHE A 344 2.82 2.30 7.13
CA PHE A 344 3.44 3.48 6.56
C PHE A 344 4.59 3.15 5.60
N LEU A 345 5.37 2.10 5.87
CA LEU A 345 6.43 1.68 4.95
C LEU A 345 5.84 1.24 3.62
N TYR A 346 4.74 0.49 3.65
CA TYR A 346 4.00 0.13 2.44
C TYR A 346 3.42 1.37 1.73
N ALA A 347 2.95 2.38 2.46
CA ALA A 347 2.47 3.63 1.87
C ALA A 347 3.56 4.37 1.12
N VAL A 348 4.72 4.54 1.75
CA VAL A 348 5.89 5.17 1.14
C VAL A 348 6.40 4.36 -0.05
N ALA A 349 6.39 3.03 0.06
CA ALA A 349 6.70 2.17 -1.06
C ALA A 349 5.72 2.46 -2.20
N SER A 350 4.41 2.45 -2.00
CA SER A 350 3.42 2.55 -3.08
C SER A 350 3.26 3.90 -3.78
N LEU A 351 3.99 4.95 -3.38
CA LEU A 351 3.81 6.32 -3.91
C LEU A 351 3.96 6.41 -5.45
N PHE A 352 4.63 5.44 -6.08
CA PHE A 352 4.99 5.42 -7.50
C PHE A 352 4.00 4.73 -8.45
N THR A 353 3.32 3.67 -8.02
CA THR A 353 2.49 2.80 -8.88
C THR A 353 0.99 3.02 -8.70
N VAL A 354 0.58 4.22 -8.28
CA VAL A 354 -0.84 4.66 -8.31
C VAL A 354 -1.74 3.96 -7.25
N PRO A 355 -2.91 4.51 -6.87
CA PRO A 355 -3.14 5.66 -6.00
C PRO A 355 -3.17 5.23 -4.50
N VAL A 356 -2.38 5.86 -3.62
CA VAL A 356 -2.71 5.91 -2.16
C VAL A 356 -3.06 4.55 -1.52
N ILE A 357 -2.45 3.39 -1.84
CA ILE A 357 -2.89 2.07 -1.31
C ILE A 357 -4.43 2.00 -1.22
N ARG A 358 -5.17 2.24 -2.31
CA ARG A 358 -6.65 2.35 -2.30
C ARG A 358 -7.23 2.95 -1.00
N GLY A 359 -6.89 4.18 -0.58
CA GLY A 359 -7.33 4.90 0.65
C GLY A 359 -8.02 4.08 1.77
N VAL A 360 -9.19 3.50 1.50
CA VAL A 360 -9.82 2.35 2.18
C VAL A 360 -8.85 1.32 2.79
N GLU A 361 -7.92 0.74 2.01
CA GLU A 361 -6.95 -0.28 2.44
C GLU A 361 -5.99 0.29 3.48
N PHE A 362 -5.41 1.46 3.19
CA PHE A 362 -4.51 2.16 4.10
C PHE A 362 -5.21 2.55 5.41
N VAL A 363 -6.41 3.12 5.32
CA VAL A 363 -7.18 3.59 6.47
C VAL A 363 -7.60 2.42 7.34
N LEU A 364 -8.08 1.32 6.75
CA LEU A 364 -8.37 0.11 7.52
C LEU A 364 -7.12 -0.40 8.24
N ALA A 365 -5.98 -0.46 7.53
CA ALA A 365 -4.73 -0.92 8.13
C ALA A 365 -4.27 0.00 9.29
N VAL A 366 -4.38 1.32 9.13
CA VAL A 366 -4.10 2.30 10.18
C VAL A 366 -5.03 2.12 11.37
N LEU A 367 -6.34 2.00 11.14
CA LEU A 367 -7.36 1.85 12.17
C LEU A 367 -7.15 0.55 12.96
N LEU A 368 -7.01 -0.59 12.27
CA LEU A 368 -6.80 -1.88 12.92
C LEU A 368 -5.47 -1.90 13.68
N ALA A 369 -4.37 -1.45 13.07
CA ALA A 369 -3.07 -1.43 13.73
C ALA A 369 -3.08 -0.54 14.99
N SER A 370 -3.71 0.64 14.92
CA SER A 370 -3.83 1.56 16.04
C SER A 370 -4.71 0.99 17.15
N PHE A 371 -5.87 0.44 16.79
CA PHE A 371 -6.82 -0.17 17.71
C PHE A 371 -6.17 -1.35 18.45
N PHE A 372 -5.55 -2.29 17.73
CA PHE A 372 -4.94 -3.47 18.34
C PHE A 372 -3.68 -3.15 19.14
N ALA A 373 -2.97 -2.07 18.81
CA ALA A 373 -1.88 -1.58 19.65
C ALA A 373 -2.35 -1.20 21.07
N ILE A 374 -3.59 -0.75 21.26
CA ILE A 374 -4.14 -0.41 22.59
C ILE A 374 -4.16 -1.66 23.48
N PHE A 375 -4.45 -2.83 22.92
CA PHE A 375 -4.57 -4.08 23.68
C PHE A 375 -3.23 -4.79 23.96
N LEU A 376 -2.11 -4.25 23.48
CA LEU A 376 -0.78 -4.65 23.94
C LEU A 376 -0.51 -4.01 25.31
N VAL A 377 -0.56 -4.82 26.37
CA VAL A 377 -0.41 -4.36 27.75
C VAL A 377 1.06 -4.38 28.14
N LYS A 378 1.54 -3.31 28.77
CA LYS A 378 2.91 -3.31 29.30
C LYS A 378 2.98 -4.30 30.47
N LYS A 379 3.93 -5.24 30.41
CA LYS A 379 4.23 -6.11 31.55
C LYS A 379 5.12 -5.31 32.50
N VAL A 380 4.67 -5.17 33.76
CA VAL A 380 5.44 -4.54 34.84
C VAL A 380 6.57 -5.48 35.25
#